data_AF-T1AHJ0-F1
#
_entry.id   AF-T1AHJ0-F1
#
_cell.length_a   1.000
_cell.length_b   1.000
_cell.length_c   1.000
_cell.angle_alpha   90.00
_cell.angle_beta   90.00
_cell.angle_gamma   90.00
#
_symmetry.space_group_name_H-M   'P 1'
#
loop_
_entity.id
_entity.type
_entity.pdbx_description
1 polymer ?
#
loop_
_entity_poly.entity_id
_entity_poly.type
_entity_poly.pdbx_seq_one_letter_code
_entity_poly.pdbx_strand_id
1 'polypeptide(L)'
;MTDTAHQEKHFEPYVVSKLEAQGWQVGNTLQYDTERALYPDDLIAWLEATQPEKWAKLQKDNGERACEVLMDRLAKALEQHGTMHVIRNGFSIAGGGHIDLTEAAPEDKRNETVLTRYAANILRVVPQLEYHPSRKLAIDLVLFINGIPVATVELKTDFTQSAEAAMEQYKTDRIPYDPKTKRREPLLTFKRGAVVHFAMSDSDIQM
;
A
#
# COMPACT_ATOMS: atom_id res chain seq x y z
N MET A 1 -9.55 -27.45 -25.70
CA MET A 1 -8.51 -26.66 -25.02
C MET A 1 -9.21 -25.43 -24.49
N THR A 2 -9.69 -25.51 -23.26
CA THR A 2 -10.39 -24.42 -22.57
C THR A 2 -9.37 -23.36 -22.18
N ASP A 3 -9.67 -22.12 -22.53
CA ASP A 3 -8.77 -20.98 -22.51
C ASP A 3 -8.44 -20.56 -21.06
N THR A 4 -7.24 -20.91 -20.62
CA THR A 4 -6.75 -20.73 -19.25
C THR A 4 -6.53 -19.27 -18.88
N ALA A 5 -6.25 -18.40 -19.86
CA ALA A 5 -6.16 -16.95 -19.63
C ALA A 5 -7.53 -16.33 -19.28
N HIS A 6 -8.64 -16.99 -19.63
CA HIS A 6 -9.98 -16.53 -19.26
C HIS A 6 -10.29 -16.79 -17.77
N GLN A 7 -9.78 -17.85 -17.15
CA GLN A 7 -10.04 -18.14 -15.72
C GLN A 7 -9.22 -17.24 -14.78
N GLU A 8 -7.94 -16.98 -15.10
CA GLU A 8 -7.11 -16.02 -14.37
C GLU A 8 -7.71 -14.60 -14.42
N LYS A 9 -8.22 -14.18 -15.59
CA LYS A 9 -8.99 -12.93 -15.76
C LYS A 9 -10.23 -12.82 -14.89
N HIS A 10 -10.78 -13.93 -14.40
CA HIS A 10 -11.93 -13.90 -13.50
C HIS A 10 -11.54 -13.98 -12.01
N PHE A 11 -10.34 -14.50 -11.71
CA PHE A 11 -9.90 -14.67 -10.32
C PHE A 11 -9.55 -13.34 -9.65
N GLU A 12 -8.79 -12.46 -10.31
CA GLU A 12 -8.49 -11.14 -9.76
C GLU A 12 -9.75 -10.30 -9.49
N PRO A 13 -10.67 -10.10 -10.47
CA PRO A 13 -11.90 -9.36 -10.19
C PRO A 13 -12.75 -10.00 -9.09
N TYR A 14 -12.73 -11.33 -8.97
CA TYR A 14 -13.40 -12.03 -7.88
C TYR A 14 -12.80 -11.66 -6.52
N VAL A 15 -11.47 -11.74 -6.36
CA VAL A 15 -10.79 -11.36 -5.11
C VAL A 15 -11.06 -9.90 -4.76
N VAL A 16 -10.94 -8.99 -5.72
CA VAL A 16 -11.23 -7.56 -5.51
C VAL A 16 -12.67 -7.35 -5.06
N SER A 17 -13.65 -8.00 -5.70
CA SER A 17 -15.07 -7.88 -5.30
C SER A 17 -15.33 -8.39 -3.88
N LYS A 18 -14.59 -9.41 -3.42
CA LYS A 18 -14.71 -9.92 -2.04
C LYS A 18 -14.11 -8.98 -1.02
N LEU A 19 -12.99 -8.33 -1.34
CA LEU A 19 -12.38 -7.30 -0.50
C LEU A 19 -13.30 -6.07 -0.40
N GLU A 20 -13.83 -5.61 -1.54
CA GLU A 20 -14.76 -4.48 -1.60
C GLU A 20 -16.02 -4.75 -0.76
N ALA A 21 -16.61 -5.94 -0.87
CA ALA A 21 -17.74 -6.36 -0.04
C ALA A 21 -17.42 -6.41 1.48
N GLN A 22 -16.14 -6.45 1.86
CA GLN A 22 -15.66 -6.40 3.24
C GLN A 22 -15.23 -5.00 3.68
N GLY A 23 -15.50 -3.97 2.88
CA GLY A 23 -15.22 -2.57 3.21
C GLY A 23 -13.87 -2.06 2.77
N TRP A 24 -13.10 -2.82 1.98
CA TRP A 24 -11.92 -2.30 1.32
C TRP A 24 -12.32 -1.34 0.20
N GLN A 25 -11.56 -0.26 0.04
CA GLN A 25 -11.69 0.61 -1.12
C GLN A 25 -10.95 0.00 -2.31
N VAL A 26 -11.55 0.07 -3.50
CA VAL A 26 -10.87 -0.29 -4.76
C VAL A 26 -10.20 0.97 -5.31
N GLY A 27 -8.89 0.95 -5.47
CA GLY A 27 -8.11 2.07 -6.00
C GLY A 27 -7.72 1.92 -7.47
N ASN A 28 -7.02 2.94 -7.96
CA ASN A 28 -6.52 2.99 -9.33
C ASN A 28 -5.02 3.32 -9.34
N THR A 29 -4.25 2.67 -10.21
CA THR A 29 -2.81 2.93 -10.38
C THR A 29 -2.48 4.39 -10.69
N LEU A 30 -3.38 5.14 -11.32
CA LEU A 30 -3.19 6.56 -11.65
C LEU A 30 -3.18 7.47 -10.41
N GLN A 31 -3.75 7.01 -9.30
CA GLN A 31 -3.76 7.74 -8.03
C GLN A 31 -2.58 7.34 -7.13
N TYR A 32 -1.76 6.38 -7.55
CA TYR A 32 -0.61 5.92 -6.78
C TYR A 32 0.64 6.73 -7.13
N ASP A 33 1.31 7.27 -6.09
CA ASP A 33 2.60 7.94 -6.24
C ASP A 33 3.71 6.88 -6.36
N THR A 34 4.22 6.72 -7.58
CA THR A 34 5.23 5.71 -7.92
C THR A 34 6.62 6.01 -7.35
N GLU A 35 6.94 7.29 -7.12
CA GLU A 35 8.26 7.72 -6.63
C GLU A 35 8.43 7.46 -5.13
N ARG A 36 7.33 7.56 -4.37
CA ARG A 36 7.28 7.38 -2.92
C ARG A 36 6.52 6.13 -2.52
N ALA A 37 5.96 5.37 -3.46
CA ALA A 37 5.14 4.21 -3.20
C ALA A 37 4.06 4.45 -2.13
N LEU A 38 3.23 5.47 -2.35
CA LEU A 38 2.15 5.88 -1.45
C LEU A 38 0.85 6.10 -2.22
N TYR A 39 -0.29 5.98 -1.54
CA TYR A 39 -1.59 6.41 -2.04
C TYR A 39 -1.96 7.75 -1.38
N PRO A 40 -1.77 8.90 -2.05
CA PRO A 40 -1.85 10.22 -1.41
C PRO A 40 -3.23 10.55 -0.87
N ASP A 41 -4.28 10.17 -1.59
CA ASP A 41 -5.67 10.48 -1.22
C ASP A 41 -6.03 9.86 0.14
N ASP A 42 -5.56 8.63 0.42
CA ASP A 42 -5.82 7.94 1.68
C ASP A 42 -5.05 8.58 2.85
N LEU A 43 -3.81 9.05 2.61
CA LEU A 43 -3.03 9.76 3.61
C LEU A 43 -3.71 11.07 4.03
N ILE A 44 -4.21 11.82 3.05
CA ILE A 44 -4.92 13.08 3.29
C ILE A 44 -6.24 12.81 4.02
N ALA A 45 -7.05 11.87 3.52
CA ALA A 45 -8.33 11.54 4.12
C ALA A 45 -8.19 11.05 5.56
N TRP A 46 -7.17 10.25 5.86
CA TRP A 46 -6.83 9.83 7.22
C TRP A 46 -6.52 11.01 8.14
N LEU A 47 -5.68 11.94 7.68
CA LEU A 47 -5.31 13.13 8.45
C LEU A 47 -6.49 14.07 8.68
N GLU A 48 -7.32 14.28 7.66
CA GLU A 48 -8.53 15.10 7.76
C GLU A 48 -9.52 14.51 8.77
N ALA A 49 -9.70 13.19 8.77
CA ALA A 49 -10.62 12.50 9.68
C ALA A 49 -10.10 12.43 11.13
N THR A 50 -8.79 12.30 11.34
CA THR A 50 -8.23 11.95 12.67
C THR A 50 -7.41 13.06 13.33
N GLN A 51 -6.80 13.93 12.53
CA GLN A 51 -5.82 14.94 12.94
C GLN A 51 -6.00 16.26 12.17
N PRO A 52 -7.24 16.81 12.06
CA PRO A 52 -7.55 17.94 11.18
C PRO A 52 -6.74 19.20 11.51
N GLU A 53 -6.44 19.44 12.80
CA GLU A 53 -5.61 20.59 13.22
C GLU A 53 -4.17 20.48 12.69
N LYS A 54 -3.60 19.28 12.67
CA LYS A 54 -2.24 19.04 12.16
C LYS A 54 -2.22 19.21 10.64
N TRP A 55 -3.26 18.74 9.94
CA TRP A 55 -3.39 18.93 8.50
C TRP A 55 -3.56 20.40 8.11
N ALA A 56 -4.46 21.12 8.79
CA ALA A 56 -4.66 22.55 8.56
C ALA A 56 -3.38 23.36 8.79
N LYS A 57 -2.57 22.97 9.78
CA LYS A 57 -1.26 23.57 10.01
C LYS A 57 -0.28 23.30 8.87
N LEU A 58 -0.17 22.04 8.40
CA LEU A 58 0.67 21.69 7.27
C LEU A 58 0.27 22.47 6.01
N GLN A 59 -1.04 22.60 5.75
CA GLN A 59 -1.58 23.40 4.65
C GLN A 59 -1.23 24.88 4.80
N LYS A 60 -1.38 25.46 5.99
CA LYS A 60 -1.02 26.85 6.25
C LYS A 60 0.46 27.13 5.99
N ASP A 61 1.34 26.20 6.42
CA ASP A 61 2.79 26.41 6.36
C ASP A 61 3.38 26.14 4.96
N ASN A 62 2.74 25.28 4.15
CA ASN A 62 3.28 24.80 2.87
C ASN A 62 2.38 25.07 1.64
N GLY A 63 1.16 25.59 1.84
CA GLY A 63 0.20 25.85 0.78
C GLY A 63 -0.13 24.60 -0.04
N GLU A 64 -0.16 24.76 -1.36
CA GLU A 64 -0.43 23.68 -2.33
C GLU A 64 0.57 22.52 -2.25
N ARG A 65 1.75 22.75 -1.68
CA ARG A 65 2.79 21.71 -1.52
C ARG A 65 2.63 20.87 -0.26
N ALA A 66 1.60 21.10 0.55
CA ALA A 66 1.43 20.38 1.82
C ALA A 66 1.38 18.86 1.64
N CYS A 67 0.69 18.37 0.60
CA CYS A 67 0.67 16.93 0.28
C CYS A 67 2.06 16.41 -0.08
N GLU A 68 2.78 17.09 -0.98
CA GLU A 68 4.14 16.71 -1.39
C GLU A 68 5.09 16.67 -0.17
N VAL A 69 5.03 17.69 0.69
CA VAL A 69 5.86 17.77 1.90
C VAL A 69 5.53 16.65 2.88
N LEU A 70 4.24 16.35 3.11
CA LEU A 70 3.82 15.22 3.94
C LEU A 70 4.42 13.91 3.40
N MET A 71 4.25 13.64 2.11
CA MET A 71 4.70 12.41 1.48
C MET A 71 6.24 12.30 1.47
N ASP A 72 6.97 13.38 1.22
CA ASP A 72 8.44 13.41 1.28
C ASP A 72 8.97 13.07 2.67
N ARG A 73 8.31 13.61 3.70
CA ARG A 73 8.71 13.37 5.11
C ARG A 73 8.35 11.95 5.52
N LEU A 74 7.19 11.44 5.11
CA LEU A 74 6.79 10.06 5.32
C LEU A 74 7.75 9.09 4.62
N ALA A 75 8.08 9.33 3.35
CA ALA A 75 9.03 8.51 2.60
C ALA A 75 10.39 8.43 3.31
N LYS A 76 10.90 9.56 3.83
CA LYS A 76 12.13 9.59 4.63
C LYS A 76 12.00 8.79 5.93
N ALA A 77 10.88 8.89 6.63
CA ALA A 77 10.64 8.11 7.84
C ALA A 77 10.59 6.60 7.54
N LEU A 78 9.93 6.20 6.45
CA LEU A 78 9.88 4.82 5.97
C LEU A 78 11.27 4.29 5.61
N GLU A 79 12.12 5.11 5.00
CA GLU A 79 13.51 4.74 4.72
C GLU A 79 14.37 4.57 5.98
N GLN A 80 14.17 5.43 6.98
CA GLN A 80 14.99 5.45 8.19
C GLN A 80 14.58 4.39 9.21
N HIS A 81 13.29 4.18 9.40
CA HIS A 81 12.73 3.36 10.49
C HIS A 81 12.02 2.10 10.01
N GLY A 82 11.60 2.09 8.75
CA GLY A 82 10.88 0.97 8.13
C GLY A 82 9.36 1.00 8.35
N THR A 83 8.64 0.35 7.44
CA THR A 83 7.17 0.40 7.32
C THR A 83 6.46 0.03 8.61
N MET A 84 6.82 -1.10 9.23
CA MET A 84 6.17 -1.57 10.46
C MET A 84 6.38 -0.65 11.66
N HIS A 85 7.52 0.06 11.73
CA HIS A 85 7.76 1.02 12.79
C HIS A 85 6.91 2.27 12.59
N VAL A 86 6.94 2.80 11.37
CA VAL A 86 6.25 4.04 11.00
C VAL A 86 4.73 3.88 11.10
N ILE A 87 4.18 2.73 10.69
CA ILE A 87 2.73 2.43 10.85
C ILE A 87 2.32 2.47 12.33
N ARG A 88 3.11 1.85 13.21
CA ARG A 88 2.77 1.71 14.64
C ARG A 88 2.98 2.98 15.45
N ASN A 89 4.04 3.72 15.13
CA ASN A 89 4.53 4.81 15.98
C ASN A 89 4.43 6.18 15.31
N GLY A 90 3.92 6.26 14.07
CA GLY A 90 3.90 7.51 13.33
C GLY A 90 5.29 8.03 12.98
N PHE A 91 5.37 9.33 12.69
CA PHE A 91 6.61 10.05 12.43
C PHE A 91 6.48 11.53 12.76
N SER A 92 7.60 12.22 12.92
CA SER A 92 7.59 13.65 13.26
C SER A 92 7.98 14.52 12.08
N ILE A 93 7.25 15.62 11.89
CA ILE A 93 7.56 16.67 10.92
C ILE A 93 8.09 17.87 11.71
N ALA A 94 9.30 18.34 11.36
CA ALA A 94 9.87 19.55 11.96
C ALA A 94 8.90 20.73 11.77
N GLY A 95 8.51 21.38 12.88
CA GLY A 95 7.48 22.44 12.88
C GLY A 95 6.02 21.95 12.79
N GLY A 96 5.77 20.77 12.22
CA GLY A 96 4.44 20.15 12.06
C GLY A 96 3.99 19.26 13.22
N GLY A 97 4.91 18.83 14.08
CA GLY A 97 4.62 17.94 15.20
C GLY A 97 4.63 16.46 14.81
N HIS A 98 4.12 15.61 15.71
CA HIS A 98 4.02 14.17 15.49
C HIS A 98 2.78 13.83 14.65
N ILE A 99 2.88 12.91 13.70
CA ILE A 99 1.79 12.44 12.83
C ILE A 99 1.58 10.95 13.05
N ASP A 100 0.38 10.60 13.49
CA ASP A 100 -0.07 9.21 13.64
C ASP A 100 -0.58 8.70 12.28
N LEU A 101 -0.29 7.46 11.91
CA LEU A 101 -0.60 6.92 10.58
C LEU A 101 -1.65 5.82 10.58
N THR A 102 -1.93 5.23 11.74
CA THR A 102 -2.98 4.23 11.93
C THR A 102 -3.51 4.33 13.35
N GLU A 103 -4.68 3.76 13.59
CA GLU A 103 -5.18 3.49 14.94
C GLU A 103 -5.39 1.98 15.08
N ALA A 104 -4.96 1.39 16.19
CA ALA A 104 -5.14 -0.03 16.44
C ALA A 104 -6.57 -0.31 16.93
N ALA A 105 -7.01 -1.57 16.77
CA ALA A 105 -8.27 -2.00 17.37
C ALA A 105 -8.18 -1.81 18.90
N PRO A 106 -9.12 -1.09 19.53
CA PRO A 106 -9.06 -0.88 20.98
C PRO A 106 -9.40 -2.15 21.76
N GLU A 107 -8.78 -2.31 22.93
CA GLU A 107 -9.03 -3.44 23.84
C GLU A 107 -10.45 -3.42 24.42
N ASP A 108 -11.06 -2.23 24.52
CA ASP A 108 -12.43 -2.05 24.96
C ASP A 108 -13.10 -0.83 24.32
N LYS A 109 -14.39 -0.65 24.59
CA LYS A 109 -15.22 0.39 23.94
C LYS A 109 -15.34 1.70 24.74
N ARG A 110 -14.47 1.95 25.72
CA ARG A 110 -14.61 3.12 26.61
C ARG A 110 -14.09 4.41 25.99
N ASN A 111 -13.15 4.34 25.06
CA ASN A 111 -12.57 5.51 24.41
C ASN A 111 -13.20 5.74 23.03
N GLU A 112 -14.23 6.59 23.00
CA GLU A 112 -14.96 6.94 21.76
C GLU A 112 -14.04 7.56 20.69
N THR A 113 -13.02 8.31 21.09
CA THR A 113 -12.05 8.90 20.16
C THR A 113 -11.23 7.83 19.46
N VAL A 114 -10.74 6.83 20.19
CA VAL A 114 -9.99 5.69 19.61
C VAL A 114 -10.89 4.85 18.72
N LEU A 115 -12.14 4.58 19.13
CA LEU A 115 -13.11 3.89 18.28
C LEU A 115 -13.35 4.63 16.96
N THR A 116 -13.50 5.95 17.02
CA THR A 116 -13.71 6.80 15.84
C THR A 116 -12.50 6.76 14.91
N ARG A 117 -11.28 6.88 15.46
CA ARG A 117 -10.04 6.80 14.67
C ARG A 117 -9.82 5.41 14.08
N TYR A 118 -10.09 4.36 14.83
CA TYR A 118 -9.98 2.98 14.34
C TYR A 118 -10.93 2.74 13.16
N ALA A 119 -12.17 3.22 13.26
CA ALA A 119 -13.15 3.15 12.18
C ALA A 119 -12.79 4.03 10.97
N ALA A 120 -11.93 5.04 11.15
CA ALA A 120 -11.44 5.90 10.09
C ALA A 120 -10.26 5.30 9.31
N ASN A 121 -9.71 4.13 9.71
CA ASN A 121 -8.68 3.46 8.93
C ASN A 121 -9.23 3.10 7.54
N ILE A 122 -8.47 3.44 6.51
CA ILE A 122 -8.76 3.14 5.12
C ILE A 122 -7.92 1.94 4.71
N LEU A 123 -8.58 0.82 4.43
CA LEU A 123 -7.97 -0.32 3.77
C LEU A 123 -8.25 -0.22 2.28
N ARG A 124 -7.22 -0.29 1.45
CA ARG A 124 -7.35 -0.16 -0.01
C ARG A 124 -6.64 -1.30 -0.73
N VAL A 125 -7.31 -1.84 -1.73
CA VAL A 125 -6.73 -2.75 -2.72
C VAL A 125 -6.62 -2.00 -4.04
N VAL A 126 -5.44 -2.02 -4.66
CA VAL A 126 -5.22 -1.50 -6.01
C VAL A 126 -4.91 -2.68 -6.92
N PRO A 127 -5.82 -3.06 -7.84
CA PRO A 127 -5.54 -4.09 -8.82
C PRO A 127 -4.60 -3.58 -9.92
N GLN A 128 -3.77 -4.46 -10.46
CA GLN A 128 -2.85 -4.21 -11.57
C GLN A 128 -2.03 -2.91 -11.37
N LEU A 129 -1.46 -2.75 -10.18
CA LEU A 129 -0.74 -1.53 -9.81
C LEU A 129 0.58 -1.46 -10.58
N GLU A 130 0.71 -0.46 -11.45
CA GLU A 130 1.94 -0.14 -12.17
C GLU A 130 2.92 0.56 -11.21
N TYR A 131 4.04 -0.10 -10.90
CA TYR A 131 4.99 0.37 -9.87
C TYR A 131 6.27 0.97 -10.45
N HIS A 132 6.42 1.01 -11.78
CA HIS A 132 7.61 1.51 -12.45
C HIS A 132 7.25 2.67 -13.40
N PRO A 133 7.92 3.84 -13.32
CA PRO A 133 7.47 5.05 -14.02
C PRO A 133 7.58 4.99 -15.55
N SER A 134 8.50 4.18 -16.09
CA SER A 134 8.75 4.10 -17.54
C SER A 134 8.53 2.71 -18.15
N ARG A 135 8.07 1.74 -17.35
CA ARG A 135 7.83 0.35 -17.81
C ARG A 135 6.47 -0.06 -17.26
N LYS A 136 5.67 -0.74 -18.07
CA LYS A 136 4.37 -1.30 -17.65
C LYS A 136 4.56 -2.56 -16.81
N LEU A 137 5.29 -2.44 -15.71
CA LEU A 137 5.41 -3.49 -14.71
C LEU A 137 4.31 -3.30 -13.69
N ALA A 138 3.42 -4.28 -13.61
CA ALA A 138 2.31 -4.29 -12.68
C ALA A 138 2.44 -5.43 -11.68
N ILE A 139 1.87 -5.22 -10.49
CA ILE A 139 1.60 -6.27 -9.52
C ILE A 139 0.09 -6.43 -9.44
N ASP A 140 -0.40 -7.68 -9.45
CA ASP A 140 -1.83 -7.96 -9.56
C ASP A 140 -2.65 -7.31 -8.45
N LEU A 141 -2.22 -7.40 -7.19
CA LEU A 141 -2.85 -6.67 -6.09
C LEU A 141 -1.81 -6.02 -5.18
N VAL A 142 -2.05 -4.76 -4.81
CA VAL A 142 -1.31 -4.11 -3.73
C VAL A 142 -2.29 -3.64 -2.66
N LEU A 143 -2.01 -4.02 -1.42
CA LEU A 143 -2.83 -3.72 -0.25
C LEU A 143 -2.21 -2.60 0.56
N PHE A 144 -3.02 -1.60 0.89
CA PHE A 144 -2.63 -0.40 1.62
C PHE A 144 -3.44 -0.26 2.90
N ILE A 145 -2.82 0.35 3.91
CA ILE A 145 -3.50 0.96 5.04
C ILE A 145 -3.16 2.45 5.07
N ASN A 146 -4.18 3.31 5.05
CA ASN A 146 -4.03 4.78 5.07
C ASN A 146 -2.98 5.28 4.07
N GLY A 147 -2.95 4.67 2.88
CA GLY A 147 -2.03 5.02 1.79
C GLY A 147 -0.60 4.48 1.90
N ILE A 148 -0.28 3.65 2.89
CA ILE A 148 1.01 2.97 3.03
C ILE A 148 0.88 1.51 2.57
N PRO A 149 1.72 1.03 1.63
CA PRO A 149 1.64 -0.35 1.17
C PRO A 149 2.11 -1.31 2.25
N VAL A 150 1.33 -2.36 2.51
CA VAL A 150 1.63 -3.38 3.52
C VAL A 150 1.84 -4.76 2.92
N ALA A 151 1.15 -5.09 1.82
CA ALA A 151 1.32 -6.36 1.14
C ALA A 151 1.18 -6.21 -0.37
N THR A 152 1.88 -7.06 -1.10
CA THR A 152 1.63 -7.28 -2.53
C THR A 152 1.19 -8.71 -2.75
N VAL A 153 0.40 -8.97 -3.79
CA VAL A 153 -0.03 -10.31 -4.17
C VAL A 153 0.12 -10.45 -5.68
N GLU A 154 0.80 -11.51 -6.12
CA GLU A 154 0.74 -12.00 -7.50
C GLU A 154 -0.21 -13.19 -7.51
N LEU A 155 -1.21 -13.12 -8.36
CA LEU A 155 -2.25 -14.13 -8.50
C LEU A 155 -1.85 -15.10 -9.61
N LYS A 156 -2.17 -16.37 -9.39
CA LYS A 156 -2.08 -17.44 -10.38
C LYS A 156 -3.34 -18.29 -10.31
N THR A 157 -3.52 -19.15 -11.30
CA THR A 157 -4.48 -20.26 -11.23
C THR A 157 -3.72 -21.57 -11.32
N ASP A 158 -4.07 -22.55 -10.50
CA ASP A 158 -3.35 -23.83 -10.40
C ASP A 158 -3.33 -24.63 -11.72
N PHE A 159 -4.20 -24.27 -12.67
CA PHE A 159 -4.27 -24.85 -14.00
C PHE A 159 -3.17 -24.39 -14.97
N THR A 160 -2.46 -23.28 -14.68
CA THR A 160 -1.44 -22.69 -15.57
C THR A 160 -0.05 -22.64 -14.93
N GLN A 161 0.04 -22.24 -13.67
CA GLN A 161 1.31 -22.08 -12.93
C GLN A 161 1.06 -22.28 -11.43
N SER A 162 1.96 -23.00 -10.74
CA SER A 162 1.88 -23.18 -9.28
C SER A 162 2.27 -21.92 -8.52
N ALA A 163 1.89 -21.82 -7.24
CA ALA A 163 2.36 -20.77 -6.34
C ALA A 163 3.91 -20.65 -6.31
N GLU A 164 4.62 -21.78 -6.49
CA GLU A 164 6.09 -21.80 -6.62
C GLU A 164 6.59 -20.96 -7.80
N ALA A 165 5.90 -20.94 -8.94
CA ALA A 165 6.30 -20.12 -10.09
C ALA A 165 6.14 -18.62 -9.82
N ALA A 166 5.09 -18.22 -9.09
CA ALA A 166 4.93 -16.84 -8.64
C ALA A 166 5.97 -16.45 -7.56
N MET A 167 6.38 -17.37 -6.68
CA MET A 167 7.52 -17.14 -5.78
C MET A 167 8.82 -16.90 -6.55
N GLU A 168 9.09 -17.69 -7.59
CA GLU A 168 10.26 -17.48 -8.45
C GLU A 168 10.18 -16.13 -9.18
N GLN A 169 9.01 -15.73 -9.67
CA GLN A 169 8.79 -14.40 -10.26
C GLN A 169 9.15 -13.26 -9.28
N TYR A 170 8.83 -13.40 -7.99
CA TYR A 170 9.26 -12.41 -6.99
C TYR A 170 10.77 -12.37 -6.80
N LYS A 171 11.42 -13.54 -6.77
CA LYS A 171 12.88 -13.65 -6.59
C LYS A 171 13.67 -13.12 -7.78
N THR A 172 13.15 -13.25 -9.00
CA THR A 172 13.89 -12.91 -10.23
C THR A 172 13.48 -11.57 -10.84
N ASP A 173 12.18 -11.28 -10.89
CA ASP A 173 11.64 -10.18 -11.71
C ASP A 173 11.14 -8.99 -10.89
N ARG A 174 10.78 -9.22 -9.62
CA ARG A 174 10.31 -8.18 -8.68
C ARG A 174 11.44 -7.78 -7.72
N ILE A 175 12.56 -7.37 -8.29
CA ILE A 175 13.73 -6.96 -7.50
C ILE A 175 13.68 -5.48 -7.08
N PRO A 176 14.21 -5.12 -5.90
CA PRO A 176 14.18 -3.74 -5.38
C PRO A 176 14.97 -2.71 -6.17
N TYR A 177 15.80 -3.14 -7.12
CA TYR A 177 16.62 -2.27 -7.95
C TYR A 177 16.48 -2.69 -9.40
N ASP A 178 16.03 -1.78 -10.26
CA ASP A 178 15.98 -2.05 -11.68
C ASP A 178 17.40 -2.38 -12.20
N PRO A 179 17.59 -3.51 -12.90
CA PRO A 179 18.92 -4.01 -13.21
C PRO A 179 19.67 -3.11 -14.19
N LYS A 180 18.95 -2.31 -15.01
CA LYS A 180 19.50 -1.44 -16.05
C LYS A 180 19.75 -0.02 -15.54
N THR A 181 18.74 0.60 -14.94
CA THR A 181 18.78 1.99 -14.49
C THR A 181 19.32 2.16 -13.08
N LYS A 182 19.40 1.05 -12.31
CA LYS A 182 19.70 1.06 -10.87
C LYS A 182 18.73 1.89 -10.04
N ARG A 183 17.58 2.27 -10.60
CA ARG A 183 16.49 2.91 -9.87
C ARG A 183 16.04 1.96 -8.76
N ARG A 184 15.90 2.50 -7.56
CA ARG A 184 15.33 1.78 -6.42
C ARG A 184 13.82 1.78 -6.56
N GLU A 185 13.20 0.62 -6.39
CA GLU A 185 11.76 0.43 -6.37
C GLU A 185 11.26 0.52 -4.92
N PRO A 186 10.64 1.64 -4.50
CA PRO A 186 10.32 1.85 -3.10
C PRO A 186 9.32 0.83 -2.57
N LEU A 187 8.36 0.39 -3.40
CA LEU A 187 7.36 -0.62 -3.06
C LEU A 187 7.96 -1.99 -2.71
N LEU A 188 9.04 -2.38 -3.42
CA LEU A 188 9.67 -3.70 -3.28
C LEU A 188 10.90 -3.67 -2.36
N THR A 189 11.26 -2.50 -1.85
CA THR A 189 12.45 -2.33 -1.03
C THR A 189 12.27 -2.94 0.36
N PHE A 190 13.14 -3.89 0.72
CA PHE A 190 13.15 -4.51 2.05
C PHE A 190 13.14 -3.49 3.20
N LYS A 191 12.34 -3.77 4.22
CA LYS A 191 12.02 -2.93 5.40
C LYS A 191 11.28 -1.62 5.12
N ARG A 192 11.24 -1.11 3.88
CA ARG A 192 10.65 0.20 3.54
C ARG A 192 9.38 0.12 2.70
N GLY A 193 9.28 -0.90 1.85
CA GLY A 193 8.16 -1.12 0.94
C GLY A 193 7.02 -1.88 1.61
N ALA A 194 6.30 -2.66 0.82
CA ALA A 194 5.40 -3.66 1.35
C ALA A 194 6.16 -4.61 2.30
N VAL A 195 5.48 -5.03 3.37
CA VAL A 195 6.07 -5.82 4.44
C VAL A 195 6.17 -7.29 4.05
N VAL A 196 5.26 -7.74 3.20
CA VAL A 196 5.16 -9.11 2.72
C VAL A 196 4.74 -9.12 1.25
N HIS A 197 5.19 -10.13 0.52
CA HIS A 197 4.87 -10.36 -0.88
C HIS A 197 4.29 -11.77 -0.98
N PHE A 198 3.06 -11.90 -1.47
CA PHE A 198 2.37 -13.18 -1.56
C PHE A 198 2.31 -13.68 -3.00
N ALA A 199 2.55 -14.96 -3.17
CA ALA A 199 2.18 -15.72 -4.36
C ALA A 199 0.93 -16.54 -4.02
N MET A 200 -0.19 -16.28 -4.70
CA MET A 200 -1.47 -16.93 -4.37
C MET A 200 -2.09 -17.60 -5.60
N SER A 201 -2.56 -18.83 -5.42
CA SER A 201 -3.43 -19.53 -6.37
C SER A 201 -4.81 -19.80 -5.77
N ASP A 202 -5.66 -20.54 -6.47
CA ASP A 202 -6.98 -20.94 -5.99
C ASP A 202 -6.94 -21.99 -4.87
N SER A 203 -5.83 -22.73 -4.71
CA SER A 203 -5.67 -23.70 -3.62
C SER A 203 -4.51 -23.43 -2.64
N ASP A 204 -3.62 -22.49 -2.92
CA ASP A 204 -2.43 -22.25 -2.10
C ASP A 204 -2.05 -20.76 -1.96
N ILE A 205 -1.35 -20.41 -0.88
CA ILE A 205 -0.74 -19.10 -0.67
C ILE A 205 0.64 -19.24 -0.03
N GLN A 206 1.63 -18.61 -0.65
CA GLN A 206 3.03 -18.63 -0.24
C GLN A 206 3.55 -17.20 -0.04
N MET A 207 4.60 -17.05 0.78
CA MET A 207 5.24 -15.76 1.15
C MET A 207 6.74 -15.76 0.90
#